data_AF-A0A7V8NWF8-F1
#
_entry.id   AF-A0A7V8NWF8-F1
#
_cell.length_a   1.000
_cell.length_b   1.000
_cell.length_c   1.000
_cell.angle_alpha   90.00
_cell.angle_beta   90.00
_cell.angle_gamma   90.00
#
_symmetry.space_group_name_H-M   'P 1'
#
loop_
_entity.id
_entity.type
_entity.pdbx_description
1 polymer ?
#
loop_
_entity_poly.entity_id
_entity_poly.type
_entity_poly.pdbx_seq_one_letter_code
_entity_poly.pdbx_strand_id
1 'polypeptide(L)' 'MEIRVLHRHGKGIREIARATGSSRNTVRRYLRDESAGRYKPRPSRATKLDPFKDYVVERLKAAAPE' A
#
# COMPACT_ATOMS: atom_id res chain seq x y z
N MET A 1 -6.74 -6.58 11.19
CA MET A 1 -7.04 -5.23 11.71
C MET A 1 -8.32 -5.29 12.52
N GLU A 2 -8.28 -4.84 13.77
CA GLU A 2 -9.37 -4.97 14.76
C GLU A 2 -10.63 -4.16 14.40
N ILE A 3 -10.50 -3.10 13.59
CA ILE A 3 -11.60 -2.21 13.16
C ILE A 3 -12.79 -2.97 12.53
N ARG A 4 -12.53 -3.93 11.63
CA ARG A 4 -13.62 -4.66 10.94
C ARG A 4 -14.31 -5.68 11.84
N VAL A 5 -13.55 -6.28 12.76
CA VAL A 5 -14.09 -7.22 13.75
C VAL A 5 -15.04 -6.48 14.68
N LEU A 6 -14.59 -5.36 15.25
CA LEU A 6 -15.42 -4.52 16.11
C LEU A 6 -16.68 -4.01 15.41
N HIS A 7 -16.58 -3.64 14.13
CA HIS A 7 -17.76 -3.23 13.36
C HIS A 7 -18.75 -4.37 13.11
N ARG A 8 -18.25 -5.60 12.85
CA ARG A 8 -19.09 -6.80 12.72
C ARG A 8 -19.84 -7.14 14.02
N HIS A 9 -19.25 -6.82 15.17
CA HIS A 9 -19.91 -6.90 16.48
C HIS A 9 -20.90 -5.75 16.75
N GLY A 10 -21.24 -4.93 15.76
CA GLY A 10 -22.23 -3.86 15.88
C GLY A 10 -21.71 -2.54 16.48
N LYS A 11 -20.41 -2.43 16.76
CA LYS A 11 -19.86 -1.19 17.32
C LYS A 11 -19.90 -0.05 16.30
N GLY A 12 -20.25 1.14 16.77
CA GLY A 12 -20.30 2.35 15.96
C GLY A 12 -18.90 2.93 15.67
N ILE A 13 -18.77 3.73 14.61
CA ILE A 13 -17.48 4.33 14.18
C ILE A 13 -16.77 5.09 15.33
N ARG A 14 -17.52 5.87 16.12
CA ARG A 14 -16.96 6.65 17.25
C ARG A 14 -16.51 5.78 18.41
N GLU A 15 -17.13 4.63 18.59
CA GLU A 15 -16.76 3.67 19.63
C GLU A 15 -15.49 2.92 19.21
N ILE A 16 -15.45 2.46 17.95
CA ILE A 16 -14.26 1.82 17.37
C ILE A 16 -13.06 2.76 17.41
N ALA A 17 -13.24 4.04 17.10
CA ALA A 17 -12.18 5.05 17.16
C ALA A 17 -11.60 5.19 18.58
N ARG A 18 -12.46 5.18 19.61
CA ARG A 18 -12.04 5.21 21.02
C ARG A 18 -11.32 3.93 21.44
N ALA A 19 -11.84 2.77 21.02
CA ALA A 19 -11.26 1.47 21.36
C ALA A 19 -9.91 1.20 20.69
N THR A 20 -9.75 1.62 19.42
CA THR A 20 -8.53 1.36 18.62
C THR A 20 -7.54 2.51 18.61
N GLY A 21 -7.83 3.63 19.28
CA GLY A 21 -7.00 4.85 19.25
C GLY A 21 -6.85 5.49 17.87
N SER A 22 -7.58 5.01 16.86
CA SER A 22 -7.54 5.48 15.49
C SER A 22 -8.49 6.65 15.27
N SER A 23 -8.11 7.60 14.41
CA SER A 23 -9.03 8.68 14.03
C SER A 23 -10.33 8.14 13.44
N ARG A 24 -11.46 8.85 13.64
CA ARG A 24 -12.75 8.47 13.02
C ARG A 24 -12.64 8.32 11.49
N ASN A 25 -11.77 9.10 10.87
CA ASN A 25 -11.56 9.11 9.42
C ASN A 25 -10.82 7.84 8.99
N THR A 26 -9.84 7.39 9.78
CA THR A 26 -9.16 6.10 9.59
C THR A 26 -10.17 4.96 9.70
N VAL A 27 -10.98 4.92 10.78
CA VAL A 27 -12.03 3.91 10.95
C VAL A 27 -12.96 3.88 9.74
N ARG A 28 -13.49 5.05 9.34
CA ARG A 28 -14.36 5.18 8.17
C ARG A 28 -13.69 4.70 6.87
N ARG A 29 -12.43 5.05 6.63
CA ARG A 29 -11.66 4.63 5.44
C ARG A 29 -11.55 3.11 5.39
N TYR A 30 -11.19 2.49 6.51
CA TYR A 30 -10.96 1.05 6.59
C TYR A 30 -12.23 0.19 6.56
N LEU A 31 -13.39 0.78 6.92
CA LEU A 31 -14.70 0.15 6.75
C LEU A 31 -15.24 0.28 5.32
N ARG A 32 -14.91 1.36 4.61
CA ARG A 32 -15.34 1.58 3.22
C ARG A 32 -14.48 0.85 2.19
N ASP A 33 -13.17 0.84 2.40
CA ASP A 33 -12.22 0.28 1.45
C ASP A 33 -11.58 -0.97 2.06
N GLU A 34 -11.91 -2.13 1.48
CA GLU A 34 -11.35 -3.41 1.91
C GLU A 34 -9.83 -3.50 1.70
N SER A 35 -9.30 -2.72 0.76
CA SER A 35 -7.87 -2.64 0.45
C SER A 35 -7.10 -1.62 1.30
N ALA A 36 -7.78 -0.82 2.15
CA ALA A 36 -7.16 0.28 2.91
C ALA A 36 -6.02 -0.12 3.87
N GLY A 37 -5.86 -1.42 4.15
CA GLY A 37 -4.77 -1.98 4.96
C GLY A 37 -3.60 -2.54 4.15
N ARG A 38 -3.71 -2.61 2.82
CA ARG A 38 -2.60 -2.98 1.94
C ARG A 38 -2.07 -1.73 1.26
N TYR A 39 -0.75 -1.55 1.32
CA TYR A 39 -0.12 -0.52 0.52
C TYR A 39 -0.29 -0.89 -0.95
N LYS A 40 -0.97 -0.04 -1.73
CA LYS A 40 -1.05 -0.25 -3.18
C LYS A 40 0.36 -0.07 -3.75
N PRO A 41 0.81 -0.94 -4.68
CA PRO A 41 2.04 -0.72 -5.40
C PRO A 41 2.05 0.70 -5.95
N ARG A 42 3.09 1.47 -5.65
CA ARG A 42 3.24 2.79 -6.27
C ARG A 42 3.52 2.57 -7.76
N PRO A 43 2.90 3.34 -8.66
CA PRO A 43 3.34 3.32 -10.04
C PRO A 43 4.83 3.68 -10.08
N SER A 44 5.59 2.97 -10.90
CA SER A 44 7.00 3.31 -11.14
C SER A 44 7.05 4.72 -11.69
N ARG A 45 7.79 5.59 -11.01
CA ARG A 45 8.03 6.95 -11.49
C ARG A 45 9.21 6.95 -12.44
N ALA A 46 9.14 7.82 -13.45
CA ALA A 46 10.27 8.05 -14.31
C ALA A 46 11.47 8.53 -13.48
N THR A 47 12.62 7.90 -13.64
CA THR A 47 13.87 8.24 -12.96
C THR A 47 14.90 8.77 -13.95
N LYS A 48 15.89 9.51 -13.45
CA LYS A 48 17.01 10.01 -14.27
C LYS A 48 17.77 8.91 -15.00
N LEU A 49 17.71 7.67 -14.48
CA LEU A 49 18.41 6.52 -15.04
C LEU A 49 17.58 5.80 -16.13
N ASP A 50 16.30 6.11 -16.27
CA ASP A 50 15.43 5.42 -17.23
C ASP A 50 15.94 5.47 -18.68
N PRO A 51 16.47 6.61 -19.18
CA PRO A 51 17.03 6.66 -20.54
C PRO A 51 18.27 5.77 -20.74
N PHE A 52 18.92 5.32 -19.67
CA PHE A 52 20.17 4.55 -19.72
C PHE A 52 19.99 3.07 -19.38
N LYS A 53 18.78 2.64 -19.01
CA LYS A 53 18.51 1.26 -18.58
C LYS A 53 18.83 0.25 -19.69
N ASP A 54 18.40 0.54 -20.90
CA ASP A 54 18.60 -0.36 -22.05
C ASP A 54 20.09 -0.56 -22.33
N TYR A 55 20.86 0.53 -22.31
CA TYR A 55 22.31 0.50 -22.46
C TYR A 55 22.99 -0.39 -21.40
N VAL A 56 22.59 -0.28 -20.14
CA VAL A 56 23.18 -1.10 -19.06
C VAL A 56 22.81 -2.57 -19.23
N VAL A 57 21.57 -2.88 -19.62
CA VAL A 57 21.12 -4.26 -19.87
C VAL A 57 21.88 -4.89 -21.03
N GLU A 58 22.09 -4.15 -22.12
CA GLU A 58 22.89 -4.62 -23.25
C GLU A 58 24.34 -4.92 -22.85
N ARG A 59 24.96 -4.02 -22.09
CA ARG A 59 26.33 -4.21 -21.58
C ARG A 59 26.46 -5.42 -20.67
N LEU A 60 25.45 -5.67 -19.82
CA LEU A 60 25.41 -6.85 -18.96
C LEU A 60 25.33 -8.14 -19.77
N LYS A 61 24.47 -8.18 -20.80
CA LYS A 61 24.35 -9.34 -21.71
C LYS A 61 25.65 -9.61 -22.46
N ALA A 62 26.29 -8.57 -22.99
CA ALA A 62 27.54 -8.69 -23.71
C ALA A 62 28.72 -9.17 -22.83
N ALA A 63 28.63 -8.98 -21.52
CA ALA A 63 29.64 -9.39 -20.55
C ALA A 63 29.30 -10.72 -19.84
N ALA A 64 28.19 -11.37 -20.18
CA ALA A 64 27.85 -12.67 -19.63
C ALA A 64 28.83 -13.73 -20.18
N PRO A 65 29.44 -14.57 -19.33
CA PRO A 65 30.22 -15.71 -19.80
C PRO A 65 29.29 -16.74 -20.48
N GLU A 66 29.85 -17.52 -21.40
CA GLU A 66 29.21 -18.71 -22.00
C GLU A 66 28.80 -19.73 -20.92
#